data_AF-G6XJ11-F1
#
_entry.id   AF-G6XJ11-F1
#
_cell.length_a   1.000
_cell.length_b   1.000
_cell.length_c   1.000
_cell.angle_alpha   90.00
_cell.angle_beta   90.00
_cell.angle_gamma   90.00
#
_symmetry.space_group_name_H-M   'P 1'
#
loop_
_entity.id
_entity.type
_entity.pdbx_description
1 polymer ?
#
loop_
_entity_poly.entity_id
_entity_poly.type
_entity_poly.pdbx_seq_one_letter_code
_entity_poly.pdbx_strand_id
1 'polypeptide(L)'
;MMAYSLQTHLPFILTGLLTGCAISAVLMQILPGRILRYLGLLFFLPGPGLAFVLPLLHEPHITFWQGLLISPTVLFPIGATLLGLPAGTARAAIGLGADLKTRFQLIWLPVLLPSVLLSLGLAILLCLGCVILDCL
;
A
#
# COMPACT_ATOMS: atom_id res chain seq x y z
N MET A 1 -8.66 5.05 -28.62
CA MET A 1 -8.32 3.63 -28.32
C MET A 1 -7.70 3.48 -26.94
N MET A 2 -6.70 4.30 -26.55
CA MET A 2 -6.14 4.28 -25.18
C MET A 2 -7.17 4.45 -24.06
N ALA A 3 -8.15 5.36 -24.20
CA ALA A 3 -9.14 5.61 -23.15
C ALA A 3 -10.06 4.40 -22.83
N TYR A 4 -10.31 3.53 -23.82
CA TYR A 4 -11.15 2.34 -23.62
C TYR A 4 -10.38 1.21 -22.92
N SER A 5 -9.10 1.01 -23.26
CA SER A 5 -8.22 0.08 -22.54
C SER A 5 -8.04 0.52 -21.07
N LEU A 6 -7.89 1.83 -20.84
CA LEU A 6 -7.75 2.38 -19.49
C LEU A 6 -9.00 2.11 -18.63
N GLN A 7 -10.19 2.14 -19.22
CA GLN A 7 -11.44 1.85 -18.52
C GLN A 7 -11.64 0.37 -18.18
N THR A 8 -11.10 -0.54 -19.00
CA THR A 8 -11.26 -1.98 -18.79
C THR A 8 -10.21 -2.56 -17.85
N HIS A 9 -8.96 -2.11 -17.88
CA HIS A 9 -7.86 -2.69 -17.09
C HIS A 9 -7.73 -2.09 -15.68
N LEU A 10 -7.99 -0.78 -15.53
CA LEU A 10 -7.91 -0.05 -14.26
C LEU A 10 -8.80 -0.63 -13.13
N PRO A 11 -10.07 -1.04 -13.34
CA PRO A 11 -10.86 -1.61 -12.26
C PRO A 11 -10.29 -2.94 -11.74
N PHE A 12 -9.65 -3.75 -12.57
CA PHE A 12 -9.02 -5.01 -12.13
C PHE A 12 -7.74 -4.76 -11.33
N ILE A 13 -6.94 -3.76 -11.72
CA ILE A 13 -5.77 -3.35 -10.95
C ILE A 13 -6.20 -2.80 -9.58
N LEU A 14 -7.26 -2.00 -9.53
CA LEU A 14 -7.80 -1.48 -8.26
C LEU A 14 -8.35 -2.58 -7.36
N THR A 15 -9.06 -3.58 -7.90
CA THR A 15 -9.57 -4.69 -7.08
C THR A 15 -8.43 -5.56 -6.56
N GLY A 16 -7.39 -5.82 -7.37
CA GLY A 16 -6.14 -6.48 -6.95
C GLY A 16 -5.41 -5.69 -5.86
N LEU A 17 -5.33 -4.37 -5.99
CA LEU A 17 -4.73 -3.49 -5.00
C LEU A 17 -5.51 -3.51 -3.68
N LEU A 18 -6.85 -3.38 -3.73
CA LEU A 18 -7.70 -3.39 -2.53
C LEU A 18 -7.64 -4.72 -1.80
N THR A 19 -7.68 -5.84 -2.54
CA THR A 19 -7.56 -7.18 -1.96
C THR A 19 -6.18 -7.40 -1.33
N GLY A 20 -5.11 -7.00 -2.01
CA GLY A 20 -3.76 -7.07 -1.47
C GLY A 20 -3.54 -6.16 -0.26
N CYS A 21 -4.16 -4.98 -0.22
CA CYS A 21 -4.19 -4.10 0.95
C CYS A 21 -4.93 -4.73 2.12
N ALA A 22 -6.07 -5.38 1.88
CA ALA A 22 -6.82 -6.09 2.92
C ALA A 22 -6.01 -7.26 3.50
N ILE A 23 -5.39 -8.07 2.64
CA ILE A 23 -4.54 -9.21 3.06
C ILE A 23 -3.35 -8.72 3.87
N SER A 24 -2.66 -7.69 3.38
CA SER A 24 -1.50 -7.13 4.09
C SER A 24 -1.89 -6.47 5.42
N ALA A 25 -3.05 -5.79 5.50
CA ALA A 25 -3.57 -5.26 6.76
C ALA A 25 -3.90 -6.36 7.78
N VAL A 26 -4.51 -7.46 7.35
CA VAL A 26 -4.73 -8.65 8.21
C VAL A 26 -3.40 -9.25 8.64
N LEU A 27 -2.42 -9.32 7.73
CA LEU A 27 -1.09 -9.83 8.04
C LEU A 27 -0.36 -8.94 9.06
N MET A 28 -0.54 -7.61 8.99
CA MET A 28 -0.03 -6.67 9.99
C MET A 28 -0.60 -6.90 11.39
N GLN A 29 -1.85 -7.39 11.50
CA GLN A 29 -2.48 -7.69 12.80
C GLN A 29 -1.95 -9.00 13.41
N ILE A 30 -1.57 -9.96 12.58
CA ILE A 30 -1.20 -11.31 13.02
C ILE A 30 0.32 -11.44 13.24
N LEU A 31 1.14 -10.75 12.45
CA LEU A 31 2.60 -10.91 12.48
C LEU A 31 3.32 -9.91 13.40
N PRO A 32 4.38 -10.33 14.10
CA PRO A 32 5.24 -9.43 14.86
C PRO A 32 5.99 -8.48 13.93
N GLY A 33 6.11 -7.20 14.35
CA GLY A 33 6.65 -6.11 13.53
C GLY A 33 8.04 -6.34 12.93
N ARG A 34 8.88 -7.22 13.50
CA ARG A 34 10.16 -7.63 12.91
C ARG A 34 9.97 -8.40 11.60
N ILE A 35 9.09 -9.39 11.58
CA ILE A 35 8.83 -10.23 10.40
C ILE A 35 8.19 -9.37 9.30
N LEU A 36 7.26 -8.50 9.69
CA LEU A 36 6.60 -7.57 8.79
C LEU A 36 7.60 -6.62 8.07
N ARG A 37 8.65 -6.19 8.78
CA ARG A 37 9.71 -5.34 8.22
C ARG A 37 10.56 -6.09 7.19
N TYR A 38 10.92 -7.35 7.48
CA TYR A 38 11.64 -8.21 6.54
C TYR A 38 10.78 -8.59 5.33
N LEU A 39 9.49 -8.92 5.53
CA LEU A 39 8.56 -9.17 4.43
C LEU A 39 8.39 -7.92 3.56
N GLY A 40 8.22 -6.76 4.17
CA GLY A 40 8.15 -5.48 3.46
C GLY A 40 9.39 -5.27 2.59
N LEU A 41 10.60 -5.46 3.13
CA LEU A 41 11.84 -5.33 2.37
C LEU A 41 11.97 -6.37 1.24
N LEU A 42 11.57 -7.61 1.54
CA LEU A 42 11.62 -8.73 0.61
C LEU A 42 10.64 -8.56 -0.55
N PHE A 43 9.48 -7.93 -0.34
CA PHE A 43 8.48 -7.68 -1.38
C PHE A 43 8.65 -6.31 -2.06
N PHE A 44 9.29 -5.33 -1.41
CA PHE A 44 9.48 -3.98 -1.97
C PHE A 44 10.36 -3.97 -3.23
N LEU A 45 11.38 -4.83 -3.29
CA LEU A 45 12.30 -4.93 -4.43
C LEU A 45 11.73 -5.76 -5.61
N PRO A 46 11.27 -7.02 -5.40
CA PRO A 46 10.79 -7.85 -6.49
C PRO A 46 9.32 -7.61 -6.86
N GLY A 47 8.49 -7.06 -5.96
CA GLY A 47 7.06 -6.86 -6.18
C GLY A 47 6.74 -5.98 -7.40
N PRO A 48 7.18 -4.71 -7.44
CA PRO A 48 6.93 -3.84 -8.59
C PRO A 48 7.70 -4.32 -9.83
N GLY A 49 8.91 -4.89 -9.67
CA GLY A 49 9.66 -5.46 -10.78
C GLY A 49 8.93 -6.61 -11.47
N LEU A 50 8.34 -7.54 -10.69
CA LEU A 50 7.50 -8.61 -11.21
C LEU A 50 6.23 -8.05 -11.85
N ALA A 51 5.57 -7.07 -11.23
CA ALA A 51 4.38 -6.44 -11.80
C ALA A 51 4.63 -5.81 -13.19
N PHE A 52 5.84 -5.29 -13.45
CA PHE A 52 6.22 -4.77 -14.76
C PHE A 52 6.66 -5.84 -15.77
N VAL A 53 7.15 -7.00 -15.33
CA VAL A 53 7.50 -8.11 -16.24
C VAL A 53 6.26 -8.94 -16.63
N LEU A 54 5.28 -9.02 -15.73
CA LEU A 54 4.03 -9.74 -15.93
C LEU A 54 3.28 -9.41 -17.25
N PRO A 55 3.07 -8.15 -17.67
CA PRO A 55 2.35 -7.84 -18.91
C PRO A 55 2.98 -8.43 -20.17
N LEU A 56 4.27 -8.78 -20.14
CA LEU A 56 4.95 -9.45 -21.25
C LEU A 56 4.41 -10.87 -21.54
N LEU A 57 3.69 -11.48 -20.59
CA LEU A 57 3.13 -12.84 -20.71
C LEU A 57 1.74 -12.90 -21.40
N HIS A 58 1.13 -11.77 -21.77
CA HIS A 58 -0.08 -11.68 -22.63
C HIS A 58 -1.35 -12.47 -22.19
N GLU A 59 -1.48 -12.84 -20.91
CA GLU A 59 -2.69 -13.50 -20.36
C GLU A 59 -3.71 -12.49 -19.79
N PRO A 60 -5.03 -12.71 -19.96
CA PRO A 60 -6.08 -11.77 -19.57
C PRO A 60 -6.24 -11.58 -18.04
N HIS A 61 -5.69 -12.48 -17.22
CA HIS A 61 -5.81 -12.43 -15.76
C HIS A 61 -4.66 -11.68 -15.07
N ILE A 62 -3.67 -11.20 -15.82
CA ILE A 62 -2.43 -10.64 -15.30
C ILE A 62 -2.65 -9.32 -14.56
N THR A 63 -3.63 -8.51 -14.97
CA THR A 63 -3.91 -7.19 -14.37
C THR A 63 -4.33 -7.25 -12.91
N PHE A 64 -5.04 -8.31 -12.49
CA PHE A 64 -5.38 -8.54 -11.09
C PHE A 64 -4.12 -8.84 -10.27
N TRP A 65 -3.23 -9.69 -10.78
CA TRP A 65 -1.97 -10.06 -10.12
C TRP A 65 -1.00 -8.89 -10.03
N GLN A 66 -0.95 -8.01 -11.03
CA GLN A 66 -0.18 -6.76 -10.97
C GLN A 66 -0.61 -5.90 -9.78
N GLY A 67 -1.93 -5.69 -9.60
CA GLY A 67 -2.48 -4.94 -8.47
C GLY A 67 -2.14 -5.58 -7.12
N LEU A 68 -2.22 -6.91 -7.04
CA LEU A 68 -1.85 -7.68 -5.84
C LEU A 68 -0.35 -7.56 -5.51
N LEU A 69 0.53 -7.59 -6.51
CA LEU A 69 1.98 -7.48 -6.36
C LEU A 69 2.44 -6.06 -5.96
N ILE A 70 1.67 -5.04 -6.35
CA ILE A 70 1.93 -3.64 -6.03
C ILE A 70 1.47 -3.29 -4.60
N SER A 71 0.46 -3.98 -4.08
CA SER A 71 -0.13 -3.69 -2.77
C SER A 71 0.86 -3.66 -1.59
N PRO A 72 1.83 -4.59 -1.43
CA PRO A 72 2.78 -4.53 -0.31
C PRO A 72 3.68 -3.29 -0.37
N THR A 73 4.03 -2.83 -1.57
CA THR A 73 4.84 -1.63 -1.80
C THR A 73 4.07 -0.37 -1.41
N VAL A 74 2.78 -0.32 -1.72
CA VAL A 74 1.89 0.79 -1.36
C VAL A 74 1.67 0.84 0.17
N LEU A 75 1.56 -0.31 0.83
CA LEU A 75 1.34 -0.38 2.27
C LEU A 75 2.62 -0.12 3.11
N PHE A 76 3.80 -0.26 2.50
CA PHE A 76 5.10 -0.11 3.15
C PHE A 76 5.29 1.23 3.91
N PRO A 77 5.04 2.43 3.33
CA PRO A 77 5.20 3.69 4.05
C PRO A 77 4.28 3.84 5.26
N ILE A 78 3.06 3.28 5.20
CA ILE A 78 2.11 3.27 6.32
C ILE A 78 2.59 2.31 7.43
N GLY A 79 3.07 1.13 7.05
CA GLY A 79 3.67 0.17 7.98
C GLY A 79 4.92 0.71 8.66
N ALA A 80 5.78 1.42 7.92
CA ALA A 80 7.01 2.00 8.43
C ALA A 80 6.74 3.09 9.49
N THR A 81 5.71 3.92 9.29
CA THR A 81 5.34 4.93 10.30
C THR A 81 4.63 4.34 11.50
N LEU A 82 3.79 3.32 11.32
CA LEU A 82 3.19 2.56 12.43
C LEU A 82 4.26 1.88 13.30
N LEU A 83 5.29 1.28 12.68
CA LEU A 83 6.40 0.64 13.39
C LEU A 83 7.42 1.63 13.98
N GLY A 84 7.48 2.84 13.42
CA GLY A 84 8.35 3.92 13.90
C GLY A 84 7.76 4.71 15.08
N LEU A 85 6.47 4.55 15.36
CA LEU A 85 5.80 5.21 16.48
C LEU A 85 6.30 4.64 17.82
N PRO A 86 6.81 5.46 18.74
CA PRO A 86 7.17 5.01 20.08
C PRO A 86 5.92 4.50 20.80
N ALA A 87 5.97 3.30 21.37
CA ALA A 87 4.85 2.66 22.09
C ALA A 87 4.30 3.50 23.27
N GLY A 88 4.99 4.59 23.64
CA GLY A 88 4.60 5.53 24.68
C GLY A 88 3.75 6.74 24.23
N THR A 89 3.62 7.04 22.94
CA THR A 89 2.88 8.25 22.48
C THR A 89 1.39 8.20 22.81
N ALA A 90 0.76 7.04 22.63
CA ALA A 90 -0.62 6.81 23.03
C ALA A 90 -0.79 6.88 24.57
N ARG A 91 0.19 6.39 25.35
CA ARG A 91 0.15 6.45 26.83
C ARG A 91 0.42 7.85 27.38
N ALA A 92 1.33 8.61 26.79
CA ALA A 92 1.59 10.00 27.14
C ALA A 92 0.34 10.87 26.90
N ALA A 93 -0.35 10.64 25.77
CA ALA A 93 -1.61 11.29 25.46
C ALA A 93 -2.77 10.87 26.38
N ILE A 94 -2.72 9.66 26.95
CA ILE A 94 -3.62 9.21 28.02
C ILE A 94 -3.36 9.96 29.33
N GLY A 95 -2.09 10.10 29.71
CA GLY A 95 -1.71 10.85 30.91
C GLY A 95 -2.04 12.34 30.83
N LEU A 96 -2.14 12.91 29.63
CA LEU A 96 -2.49 14.32 29.38
C LEU A 96 -4.00 14.62 29.38
N GLY A 97 -4.86 13.63 29.64
CA GLY A 97 -6.32 13.82 29.69
C GLY A 97 -6.97 14.16 28.35
N ALA A 98 -6.25 14.00 27.23
CA ALA A 98 -6.77 14.29 25.91
C ALA A 98 -7.85 13.28 25.51
N ASP A 99 -9.01 13.80 25.11
CA ASP A 99 -10.16 13.05 24.63
C ASP A 99 -9.82 12.18 23.39
N LEU A 100 -10.55 11.08 23.16
CA LEU A 100 -10.24 10.14 22.07
C LEU A 100 -10.25 10.82 20.68
N LYS A 101 -11.14 11.80 20.51
CA LYS A 101 -11.27 12.59 19.28
C LYS A 101 -10.07 13.51 19.05
N THR A 102 -9.58 14.17 20.09
CA THR A 102 -8.43 15.07 20.01
C THR A 102 -7.12 14.29 19.85
N ARG A 103 -6.99 13.09 20.41
CA ARG A 103 -5.85 12.21 20.12
C ARG A 103 -5.77 11.79 18.67
N PHE A 104 -6.90 11.43 18.07
CA PHE A 104 -6.95 11.04 16.67
C PHE A 104 -6.57 12.21 15.75
N GLN A 105 -7.07 13.41 16.03
CA GLN A 105 -6.83 14.58 15.19
C GLN A 105 -5.44 15.22 15.39
N LEU A 106 -4.91 15.28 16.62
CA LEU A 106 -3.61 15.94 16.87
C LEU A 106 -2.41 15.01 16.75
N ILE A 107 -2.58 13.70 16.97
CA ILE A 107 -1.45 12.75 17.02
C ILE A 107 -1.48 11.85 15.80
N TRP A 108 -2.59 11.14 15.57
CA TRP A 108 -2.67 10.17 14.48
C TRP A 108 -2.75 10.83 13.11
N LEU A 109 -3.55 11.88 12.97
CA LEU A 109 -3.75 12.54 11.68
C LEU A 109 -2.46 13.14 11.11
N PRO A 110 -1.70 14.03 11.79
CA PRO A 110 -0.48 14.59 11.22
C PRO A 110 0.66 13.57 11.04
N VAL A 111 0.66 12.48 11.83
CA VAL A 111 1.67 11.42 11.70
C VAL A 111 1.37 10.50 10.51
N LEU A 112 0.12 10.09 10.32
CA LEU A 112 -0.24 9.21 9.19
C LEU A 112 -0.41 9.96 7.87
N LEU A 113 -0.79 11.24 7.89
CA LEU A 113 -1.05 12.02 6.68
C LEU A 113 0.10 12.00 5.66
N PRO A 114 1.38 12.25 6.02
CA PRO A 114 2.49 12.16 5.06
C PRO A 114 2.69 10.73 4.52
N SER A 115 2.47 9.70 5.33
CA SER A 115 2.57 8.30 4.89
C SER A 115 1.45 7.89 3.95
N VAL A 116 0.24 8.36 4.21
CA VAL A 116 -0.93 8.12 3.36
C VAL A 116 -0.74 8.84 2.03
N LEU A 117 -0.25 10.08 2.03
CA LEU A 117 0.06 10.82 0.79
C LEU A 117 1.16 10.13 -0.02
N LEU A 118 2.23 9.66 0.63
CA LEU A 118 3.29 8.88 -0.04
C LEU A 118 2.77 7.57 -0.61
N SER A 119 1.96 6.84 0.16
CA SER A 119 1.32 5.59 -0.27
C SER A 119 0.44 5.83 -1.49
N LEU A 120 -0.37 6.90 -1.46
CA LEU A 120 -1.28 7.26 -2.54
C LEU A 120 -0.50 7.70 -3.80
N GLY A 121 0.57 8.46 -3.62
CA GLY A 121 1.48 8.82 -4.72
C GLY A 121 2.15 7.61 -5.36
N LEU A 122 2.64 6.66 -4.56
CA LEU A 122 3.20 5.39 -5.03
C LEU A 122 2.16 4.54 -5.76
N ALA A 123 0.94 4.44 -5.23
CA ALA A 123 -0.15 3.71 -5.85
C ALA A 123 -0.49 4.29 -7.23
N ILE A 124 -0.61 5.62 -7.33
CA ILE A 124 -0.86 6.30 -8.61
C ILE A 124 0.28 6.00 -9.58
N LEU A 125 1.54 6.20 -9.17
CA LEU A 125 2.70 6.03 -10.02
C LEU A 125 2.81 4.59 -10.57
N LEU A 126 2.62 3.60 -9.71
CA LEU A 126 2.73 2.18 -10.07
C LEU A 126 1.55 1.73 -10.95
N CYS A 127 0.32 2.14 -10.62
CA CYS A 127 -0.85 1.89 -11.47
C CYS A 127 -0.69 2.53 -12.85
N LEU A 128 -0.20 3.77 -12.93
CA LEU A 128 0.04 4.45 -14.21
C LEU A 128 1.11 3.70 -15.01
N GLY A 129 2.18 3.26 -14.35
CA GLY A 129 3.23 2.46 -14.97
C GLY A 129 2.69 1.16 -15.57
N CYS A 130 1.86 0.41 -14.84
CA CYS A 130 1.23 -0.82 -15.34
C CYS A 130 0.33 -0.54 -16.54
N VAL A 131 -0.50 0.50 -16.48
CA VAL A 131 -1.39 0.87 -17.59
C VAL A 131 -0.60 1.30 -18.84
N ILE A 132 0.49 2.06 -18.67
CA ILE A 132 1.36 2.45 -19.79
C ILE A 132 2.00 1.20 -20.41
N LEU A 133 2.47 0.25 -19.60
CA LEU A 133 3.07 -0.99 -20.10
C LEU A 133 2.05 -1.89 -20.79
N ASP A 134 0.83 -2.01 -20.27
CA ASP A 134 -0.26 -2.77 -20.90
C ASP A 134 -0.72 -2.13 -22.23
N CYS A 135 -0.42 -0.85 -22.46
CA CYS A 135 -0.74 -0.14 -23.71
C CYS A 135 0.41 -0.12 -24.73
N LEU A 136 1.60 -0.58 -24.36
CA LEU A 136 2.80 -0.59 -25.21
C LEU A 136 2.90 -1.90 -26.01
#